data_AF-X0TJ46-F1
#
_entry.id   AF-X0TJ46-F1
#
_cell.length_a   1.000
_cell.length_b   1.000
_cell.length_c   1.000
_cell.angle_alpha   90.00
_cell.angle_beta   90.00
_cell.angle_gamma   90.00
#
_symmetry.space_group_name_H-M   'P 1'
#
loop_
_entity.id
_entity.type
_entity.pdbx_description
1 polymer ?
#
loop_
_entity_poly.entity_id
_entity_poly.type
_entity_poly.pdbx_seq_one_letter_code
_entity_poly.pdbx_strand_id
1 'polypeptide(L)'
;MEKFLEIGIDGISIGSNDLTQLILGIDRDSQKLAETFDERNEAVLIALERAIKVAKSMGVTSSICGQAPSVYPELAEKLVGWGITSVSVSPDMIDKTRDIIAQAEKRLKLSGQSA
;
A
#
# COMPACT_ATOMS: atom_id res chain seq x y z
N MET A 1 2.94 -2.88 15.28
CA MET A 1 3.02 -1.61 14.54
C MET A 1 2.90 -0.47 15.53
N GLU A 2 1.86 -0.50 16.36
CA GLU A 2 1.56 0.38 17.49
C GLU A 2 2.80 0.74 18.31
N LYS A 3 3.46 -0.25 18.93
CA LYS A 3 4.72 -0.07 19.69
C LYS A 3 5.85 0.57 18.88
N PHE A 4 5.89 0.31 17.57
CA PHE A 4 6.89 0.88 16.68
C PHE A 4 6.59 2.36 16.38
N LEU A 5 5.32 2.77 16.34
CA LEU A 5 4.95 4.17 16.13
C LEU A 5 5.03 5.00 17.42
N GLU A 6 4.79 4.39 18.58
CA GLU A 6 4.86 5.03 19.91
C GLU A 6 6.22 5.64 20.24
N ILE A 7 7.31 5.25 19.57
CA ILE A 7 8.64 5.82 19.80
C ILE A 7 8.84 7.23 19.17
N GLY A 8 7.80 7.81 18.57
CA GLY A 8 7.82 9.16 18.01
C GLY A 8 8.21 9.20 16.53
N ILE A 9 7.72 8.25 15.73
CA ILE A 9 7.96 8.21 14.28
C ILE A 9 6.92 9.07 13.55
N ASP A 10 7.38 9.95 12.64
CA ASP A 10 6.50 10.85 11.86
C ASP A 10 5.78 10.16 10.68
N GLY A 11 6.35 9.07 10.18
CA GLY A 11 5.81 8.34 9.04
C GLY A 11 6.43 6.97 8.81
N ILE A 12 5.69 6.10 8.13
CA ILE A 12 6.21 4.82 7.63
C ILE A 12 6.21 4.80 6.11
N SER A 13 7.22 4.13 5.52
CA SER A 13 7.21 3.79 4.10
C SER A 13 7.25 2.28 3.92
N ILE A 14 6.21 1.74 3.32
CA ILE A 14 6.03 0.31 3.12
C ILE A 14 6.71 -0.09 1.81
N GLY A 15 7.74 -0.93 1.89
CA GLY A 15 8.32 -1.60 0.71
C GLY A 15 7.47 -2.81 0.34
N SER A 16 6.62 -2.68 -0.67
CA SER A 16 5.66 -3.73 -1.06
C SER A 16 6.33 -5.03 -1.50
N ASN A 17 7.49 -4.91 -2.16
CA ASN A 17 8.28 -6.03 -2.63
C ASN A 17 8.78 -6.92 -1.48
N ASP A 18 9.56 -6.32 -0.58
CA ASP A 18 10.17 -7.05 0.54
C ASP A 18 9.11 -7.56 1.51
N LEU A 19 8.04 -6.78 1.73
CA LEU A 19 6.89 -7.21 2.51
C LEU A 19 6.29 -8.49 1.92
N THR A 20 6.08 -8.53 0.61
CA THR A 20 5.52 -9.70 -0.09
C THR A 20 6.45 -10.91 0.04
N GLN A 21 7.76 -10.74 -0.16
CA GLN A 21 8.74 -11.81 -0.01
C GLN A 21 8.71 -12.41 1.41
N LEU A 22 8.71 -11.55 2.43
CA LEU A 22 8.75 -11.98 3.82
C LEU A 22 7.43 -12.61 4.28
N ILE A 23 6.29 -12.07 3.85
CA ILE A 23 4.97 -12.60 4.20
C ILE A 23 4.70 -13.95 3.53
N LEU A 24 5.08 -14.11 2.26
CA LEU A 24 4.85 -15.35 1.51
C LEU A 24 5.97 -16.37 1.71
N GLY A 25 7.10 -15.98 2.30
CA GLY A 25 8.27 -16.84 2.46
C GLY A 25 8.91 -17.23 1.12
N ILE A 26 8.86 -16.33 0.14
CA ILE A 26 9.34 -16.57 -1.23
C ILE A 26 10.51 -15.66 -1.59
N ASP A 27 11.43 -16.23 -2.36
CA ASP A 27 12.45 -15.44 -3.05
C ASP A 27 11.93 -15.08 -4.44
N ARG A 28 11.74 -13.79 -4.72
CA ARG A 28 11.26 -13.31 -6.03
C ARG A 28 12.29 -13.52 -7.15
N ASP A 29 13.57 -13.59 -6.78
CA ASP A 29 14.66 -13.80 -7.73
C ASP A 29 14.82 -15.29 -8.09
N SER A 30 14.11 -16.17 -7.37
CA SER A 30 13.97 -17.58 -7.72
C SER A 30 13.02 -17.75 -8.90
N GLN A 31 13.55 -18.14 -10.05
CA GLN A 31 12.74 -18.46 -11.25
C GLN A 31 11.62 -19.48 -10.99
N LYS A 32 11.77 -20.37 -9.99
CA LYS A 32 10.76 -21.37 -9.64
C LYS A 32 9.57 -20.79 -8.86
N LEU A 33 9.76 -19.68 -8.16
CA LEU A 33 8.78 -19.08 -7.26
C LEU A 33 8.27 -17.71 -7.73
N ALA A 34 8.87 -17.16 -8.79
CA ALA A 34 8.48 -15.88 -9.38
C ALA A 34 6.97 -15.83 -9.73
N GLU A 35 6.39 -16.94 -10.20
CA GLU A 35 4.95 -17.03 -10.49
C GLU A 35 4.05 -16.98 -9.24
N THR A 36 4.61 -17.29 -8.07
CA THR A 36 3.89 -17.24 -6.78
C THR A 36 3.97 -15.85 -6.13
N PHE A 37 4.83 -14.97 -6.66
CA PHE A 37 4.95 -13.60 -6.18
C PHE A 37 3.76 -12.77 -6.65
N ASP A 38 2.80 -12.54 -5.76
CA ASP A 38 1.66 -11.66 -6.00
C ASP A 38 1.43 -10.74 -4.81
N GLU A 39 1.64 -9.44 -5.02
CA GLU A 39 1.43 -8.39 -4.01
C GLU A 39 -0.06 -8.23 -3.63
N ARG A 40 -0.97 -8.85 -4.39
CA ARG A 40 -2.42 -8.90 -4.11
C ARG A 40 -2.82 -10.13 -3.31
N ASN A 41 -1.86 -10.99 -2.94
CA ASN A 41 -2.13 -12.11 -2.06
C ASN A 41 -2.82 -11.64 -0.77
N GLU A 42 -3.82 -12.37 -0.31
CA GLU A 42 -4.63 -12.01 0.85
C GLU A 42 -3.79 -11.71 2.09
N ALA A 43 -2.75 -12.51 2.37
CA ALA A 43 -1.87 -12.30 3.51
C ALA A 43 -1.09 -10.97 3.41
N VAL A 44 -0.68 -10.59 2.20
CA VAL A 44 -0.01 -9.31 1.93
C VAL A 44 -0.97 -8.15 2.09
N LEU A 45 -2.20 -8.27 1.55
CA LEU A 45 -3.23 -7.25 1.68
C LEU A 45 -3.61 -6.99 3.14
N ILE A 46 -3.72 -8.04 3.97
CA ILE A 46 -3.96 -7.91 5.42
C ILE A 46 -2.81 -7.14 6.09
N ALA A 47 -1.57 -7.43 5.72
CA ALA A 47 -0.40 -6.74 6.27
C ALA A 47 -0.38 -5.25 5.89
N LEU A 48 -0.65 -4.93 4.62
CA LEU A 48 -0.77 -3.56 4.12
C LEU A 48 -1.90 -2.80 4.82
N GLU A 49 -3.11 -3.37 4.83
CA GLU A 49 -4.27 -2.77 5.47
C GLU A 49 -4.01 -2.46 6.94
N ARG A 50 -3.43 -3.42 7.68
CA ARG A 50 -3.08 -3.22 9.08
C ARG A 50 -2.08 -2.10 9.27
N ALA A 51 -1.00 -2.07 8.49
CA ALA A 51 0.03 -1.04 8.61
C ALA A 51 -0.55 0.37 8.40
N ILE A 52 -1.36 0.53 7.36
CA ILE A 52 -1.96 1.81 6.97
C ILE A 52 -3.01 2.25 7.99
N LYS A 53 -3.93 1.37 8.37
CA LYS A 53 -4.99 1.71 9.34
C LYS A 53 -4.42 2.04 10.72
N VAL A 54 -3.39 1.33 11.17
CA VAL A 54 -2.72 1.65 12.45
C VAL A 54 -2.03 3.01 12.37
N ALA A 55 -1.26 3.28 11.31
CA ALA A 55 -0.63 4.59 11.11
C ALA A 55 -1.66 5.73 11.11
N LYS A 56 -2.73 5.59 10.32
CA LYS A 56 -3.86 6.54 10.29
C LYS A 56 -4.48 6.75 11.68
N SER A 57 -4.75 5.67 12.40
CA SER A 57 -5.37 5.76 13.73
C SER A 57 -4.51 6.49 14.77
N MET A 58 -3.19 6.53 14.56
CA MET A 58 -2.24 7.21 15.42
C MET A 58 -1.82 8.58 14.89
N GLY A 59 -2.42 9.07 13.78
CA GLY A 59 -2.06 10.34 13.16
C GLY A 59 -0.68 10.36 12.50
N VAL A 60 -0.12 9.17 12.22
CA VAL A 60 1.19 9.00 11.58
C VAL A 60 1.01 8.82 10.08
N THR A 61 1.87 9.44 9.28
CA THR A 61 1.80 9.31 7.82
C THR A 61 2.20 7.91 7.36
N SER A 62 1.62 7.46 6.25
CA SER A 62 1.98 6.18 5.64
C SER A 62 2.15 6.32 4.13
N SER A 63 3.26 5.81 3.61
CA SER A 63 3.56 5.74 2.18
C SER A 63 3.80 4.29 1.76
N ILE A 64 3.69 4.03 0.46
CA ILE A 64 4.07 2.75 -0.14
C ILE A 64 4.98 3.00 -1.34
N CYS A 65 6.04 2.22 -1.44
CA CYS A 65 6.95 2.19 -2.58
C CYS A 65 7.05 0.76 -3.13
N GLY A 66 7.41 0.66 -4.40
CA GLY A 66 7.45 -0.59 -5.14
C GLY A 66 6.62 -0.52 -6.41
N GLN A 67 6.50 -1.64 -7.10
CA GLN A 67 5.80 -1.70 -8.38
C GLN A 67 4.29 -1.89 -8.19
N ALA A 68 3.85 -2.52 -7.09
CA ALA A 68 2.45 -2.74 -6.74
C ALA A 68 1.49 -1.59 -7.08
N PRO A 69 1.69 -0.35 -6.56
CA PRO A 69 0.75 0.75 -6.81
C PRO A 69 0.78 1.26 -8.25
N SER A 70 1.83 0.95 -9.01
CA SER A 70 1.93 1.28 -10.44
C SER A 70 1.25 0.18 -11.29
N VAL A 71 1.43 -1.09 -10.93
CA VAL A 71 0.98 -2.24 -11.72
C VAL A 71 -0.49 -2.56 -11.50
N TYR A 72 -1.01 -2.37 -10.28
CA TYR A 72 -2.35 -2.82 -9.88
C TYR A 72 -3.25 -1.63 -9.47
N PRO A 73 -4.07 -1.08 -10.39
CA PRO A 73 -5.02 -0.02 -10.08
C PRO A 73 -5.95 -0.32 -8.91
N GLU A 74 -6.43 -1.56 -8.80
CA GLU A 74 -7.29 -2.02 -7.71
C GLU A 74 -6.62 -1.92 -6.33
N LEU A 75 -5.30 -2.09 -6.28
CA LEU A 75 -4.54 -1.91 -5.05
C LEU A 75 -4.44 -0.43 -4.69
N ALA A 76 -4.18 0.45 -5.66
CA ALA A 76 -4.20 1.90 -5.43
C ALA A 76 -5.53 2.38 -4.84
N GLU A 77 -6.66 1.85 -5.32
CA GLU A 77 -7.98 2.17 -4.75
C GLU A 77 -8.14 1.68 -3.30
N LYS A 78 -7.69 0.46 -3.00
CA LYS A 78 -7.71 -0.08 -1.62
C LYS A 78 -6.83 0.75 -0.69
N LEU A 79 -5.64 1.15 -1.13
CA LEU A 79 -4.72 1.97 -0.36
C LEU A 79 -5.35 3.31 0.03
N VAL A 80 -6.05 3.97 -0.91
CA VAL A 80 -6.83 5.19 -0.63
C VAL A 80 -7.95 4.90 0.36
N GLY A 81 -8.69 3.80 0.19
CA GLY A 81 -9.74 3.38 1.14
C GLY A 81 -9.24 3.09 2.56
N TRP A 82 -7.99 2.64 2.70
CA TRP A 82 -7.36 2.43 4.00
C TRP A 82 -6.75 3.70 4.60
N GLY A 83 -6.59 4.76 3.79
CA GLY A 83 -6.07 6.06 4.18
C GLY A 83 -4.54 6.16 4.11
N ILE A 84 -3.95 5.61 3.03
CA ILE A 84 -2.57 5.90 2.67
C ILE A 84 -2.40 7.42 2.46
N THR A 85 -1.27 7.98 2.90
CA THR A 85 -1.01 9.43 2.73
C THR A 85 -0.24 9.75 1.45
N SER A 86 0.54 8.81 0.92
CA SER A 86 1.23 8.97 -0.35
C SER A 86 1.55 7.63 -1.02
N VAL A 87 1.70 7.64 -2.34
CA VAL A 87 2.18 6.48 -3.11
C VAL A 87 3.36 6.92 -3.97
N SER A 88 4.38 6.07 -4.06
CA SER A 88 5.52 6.27 -4.96
C SER A 88 5.36 5.36 -6.17
N VAL A 89 5.39 5.95 -7.37
CA VAL A 89 5.23 5.24 -8.64
C VAL A 89 6.35 5.62 -9.61
N SER A 90 6.52 4.82 -10.67
CA SER A 90 7.45 5.17 -11.75
C SER A 90 6.97 6.41 -12.50
N PRO A 91 7.87 7.24 -13.07
CA PRO A 91 7.50 8.51 -13.70
C PRO A 91 6.43 8.41 -14.80
N ASP A 92 6.47 7.33 -15.58
CA ASP A 92 5.52 7.01 -16.64
C ASP A 92 4.10 6.71 -16.14
N MET A 93 3.95 6.40 -14.85
CA MET A 93 2.68 6.02 -14.23
C MET A 93 2.04 7.14 -13.40
N ILE A 94 2.72 8.28 -13.23
CA ILE A 94 2.26 9.40 -12.39
C ILE A 94 0.83 9.83 -12.77
N ASP A 95 0.58 10.17 -14.03
CA ASP A 95 -0.72 10.71 -14.45
C ASP A 95 -1.85 9.68 -14.27
N LYS A 96 -1.60 8.44 -14.69
CA LYS A 96 -2.56 7.34 -14.54
C LYS A 96 -2.89 7.08 -13.06
N THR A 97 -1.88 7.04 -12.19
CA THR A 97 -2.07 6.82 -10.75
C THR A 97 -2.82 7.99 -10.12
N ARG A 98 -2.54 9.24 -10.52
CA ARG A 98 -3.29 10.42 -10.05
C ARG A 98 -4.77 10.32 -10.40
N ASP A 99 -5.11 9.91 -11.62
CA ASP A 99 -6.50 9.73 -12.04
C ASP A 99 -7.22 8.64 -11.22
N ILE A 100 -6.55 7.51 -10.96
CA ILE A 100 -7.10 6.42 -10.14
C ILE A 100 -7.36 6.91 -8.71
N ILE A 101 -6.39 7.59 -8.10
CA ILE A 101 -6.53 8.13 -6.74
C ILE A 101 -7.66 9.16 -6.68
N ALA A 102 -7.73 10.10 -7.63
CA ALA A 102 -8.77 11.11 -7.67
C ALA A 102 -10.17 10.50 -7.78
N GLN A 103 -10.32 9.42 -8.57
CA GLN A 103 -11.58 8.68 -8.67
C GLN A 103 -11.91 7.94 -7.37
N ALA A 104 -10.93 7.28 -6.75
CA ALA A 104 -11.10 6.59 -5.47
C ALA A 104 -11.53 7.55 -4.35
N GLU A 105 -10.85 8.69 -4.21
CA GLU A 105 -11.19 9.75 -3.25
C GLU A 105 -12.61 10.31 -3.50
N LYS A 106 -12.98 10.52 -4.77
CA LYS A 106 -14.33 10.96 -5.12
C LYS A 106 -15.39 9.95 -4.69
N ARG A 107 -15.15 8.65 -4.90
CA ARG A 107 -16.06 7.58 -4.45
C ARG A 107 -16.19 7.52 -2.93
N LEU A 108 -15.09 7.67 -2.19
CA LEU A 108 -15.11 7.70 -0.71
C LEU A 108 -15.91 8.89 -0.17
N LYS A 109 -15.73 10.07 -0.77
CA LYS A 109 -16.53 11.26 -0.42
C LYS A 109 -18.03 11.03 -0.64
N LEU A 110 -18.40 10.35 -1.72
CA LEU A 110 -19.80 10.01 -2.02
C LEU A 110 -20.38 8.94 -1.09
N SER A 111 -19.55 8.03 -0.56
CA SER A 111 -19.99 6.99 0.38
C SER A 111 -20.01 7.45 1.84
N GLY A 112 -19.64 8.70 2.12
CA GLY A 112 -19.58 9.27 3.47
C GLY A 112 -18.43 8.74 4.33
N GLN A 113 -17.44 8.08 3.72
CA GLN A 113 -16.23 7.62 4.41
C GLN A 113 -15.14 8.70 4.31
N SER A 114 -14.46 9.00 5.42
CA SER A 114 -13.28 9.87 5.40
C SER A 114 -12.07 9.11 4.88
N ALA A 115 -11.42 9.68 3.86
CA ALA A 115 -10.09 9.24 3.39
C ALA A 115 -9.06 9.24 4.51
#